data_AF-A0A5D2JRX2-F1
#
_entry.id   AF-A0A5D2JRX2-F1
#
_cell.length_a   1.000
_cell.length_b   1.000
_cell.length_c   1.000
_cell.angle_alpha   90.00
_cell.angle_beta   90.00
_cell.angle_gamma   90.00
#
_symmetry.space_group_name_H-M   'P 1'
#
loop_
_entity.id
_entity.type
_entity.pdbx_description
1 polymer ?
#
loop_
_entity_poly.entity_id
_entity_poly.type
_entity_poly.pdbx_seq_one_letter_code
_entity_poly.pdbx_strand_id
1 'polypeptide(L)'
;MSHPLYEVVTDEGLMRPCFKTRTGGLYSGGSAQMVENSLNIHGDVILYVGDHIYTDVSQSKVHLRWRMALICRELEEEYKALIHSRGPRATVVELINQNEVVGDLFNQLRLALQRRTKGRPAQTLAATNMDDRELIESMQKLLIIMQRLQYNLLLAQLFAQVCFG
;
A
#
# COMPACT_ATOMS: atom_id res chain seq x y z
N MET A 1 13.88 12.87 23.53
CA MET A 1 15.13 13.03 24.32
C MET A 1 15.86 14.23 23.76
N SER A 2 16.25 15.23 24.57
CA SER A 2 17.01 16.38 24.06
C SER A 2 18.50 16.02 24.06
N HIS A 3 19.12 16.04 22.89
CA HIS A 3 20.58 16.00 22.83
C HIS A 3 21.13 17.38 23.23
N PRO A 4 22.29 17.45 23.91
CA PRO A 4 22.96 18.71 24.12
C PRO A 4 23.26 19.39 22.77
N LEU A 5 23.20 20.72 22.75
CA LEU A 5 23.51 21.52 21.57
C LEU A 5 24.97 21.98 21.66
N TYR A 6 25.70 21.82 20.55
CA TYR A 6 27.05 22.32 20.39
C TYR A 6 27.12 23.29 19.23
N GLU A 7 27.94 24.31 19.39
CA GLU A 7 28.31 25.20 18.31
C GLU A 7 29.67 24.78 17.75
N VAL A 8 29.74 24.64 16.43
CA VAL A 8 30.98 24.42 15.70
C VAL A 8 31.68 25.77 15.55
N VAL A 9 32.90 25.88 16.11
CA VAL A 9 33.63 27.15 16.21
C VAL A 9 34.81 27.26 15.25
N THR A 10 35.23 26.15 14.66
CA THR A 10 36.33 26.11 13.67
C THR A 10 35.96 25.21 12.50
N ASP A 11 36.62 25.42 11.37
CA ASP A 11 36.46 24.60 10.16
C ASP A 11 36.91 23.13 10.37
N GLU A 12 37.83 22.91 11.32
CA GLU A 12 38.29 21.59 11.78
C GLU A 12 37.22 20.82 12.59
N GLY A 13 36.07 21.44 12.88
CA GLY A 13 34.97 20.81 13.62
C GLY A 13 35.10 20.89 15.15
N LEU A 14 35.91 21.79 15.69
CA LEU A 14 35.96 22.00 17.14
C LEU A 14 34.59 22.49 17.62
N MET A 15 34.06 21.83 18.65
CA MET A 15 32.73 22.08 19.18
C MET A 15 32.80 22.63 20.59
N ARG A 16 31.97 23.65 20.89
CA ARG A 16 31.74 24.15 22.26
C ARG A 16 30.28 23.98 22.68
N PRO A 17 29.99 23.65 23.95
CA PRO A 17 28.62 23.63 24.44
C PRO A 17 27.93 24.98 24.22
N CYS A 18 26.67 24.94 23.78
CA CYS A 18 25.91 26.13 23.44
C CYS A 18 24.45 26.01 23.94
N PHE A 19 23.90 27.08 24.50
CA PHE A 19 22.54 27.13 25.02
C PHE A 19 21.61 28.09 24.25
N LYS A 20 22.19 28.91 23.36
CA LYS A 20 21.47 29.87 22.52
C LYS A 20 22.11 29.93 21.16
N THR A 21 21.34 29.70 20.11
CA THR A 21 21.83 29.84 18.74
C THR A 21 21.88 31.32 18.34
N ARG A 22 22.77 31.62 17.39
CA ARG A 22 22.86 32.92 16.70
C ARG A 22 22.68 32.70 15.21
N THR A 23 22.17 33.73 14.53
CA THR A 23 22.05 33.74 13.08
C THR A 23 23.44 33.54 12.44
N GLY A 24 23.51 32.66 11.44
CA GLY A 24 24.75 32.32 10.74
C GLY A 24 25.70 31.38 11.50
N GLY A 25 25.29 30.82 12.64
CA GLY A 25 26.07 29.80 13.35
C GLY A 25 25.88 28.39 12.79
N LEU A 26 26.88 27.53 13.00
CA LEU A 26 26.84 26.11 12.68
C LEU A 26 26.68 25.31 13.98
N TYR A 27 25.71 24.39 14.01
CA TYR A 27 25.31 23.67 15.22
C TYR A 27 25.22 22.17 15.01
N SER A 28 25.46 21.41 16.09
CA SER A 28 25.32 19.96 16.13
C SER A 28 24.55 19.51 17.38
N GLY A 29 23.71 18.49 17.23
CA GLY A 29 22.83 18.00 18.30
C GLY A 29 21.56 18.85 18.48
N GLY A 30 21.13 19.02 19.74
CA GLY A 30 19.94 19.79 20.08
C GLY A 30 18.60 19.04 19.89
N SER A 31 17.54 19.82 19.70
CA SER A 31 16.18 19.30 19.46
C SER A 31 15.35 20.28 18.63
N ALA A 32 14.28 19.80 18.01
CA ALA A 32 13.39 20.63 17.20
C ALA A 32 12.75 21.79 17.99
N GLN A 33 12.48 21.62 19.30
CA GLN A 33 12.01 22.74 20.15
C GLN A 33 13.03 23.88 20.25
N MET A 34 14.33 23.56 20.22
CA MET A 34 15.39 24.57 20.25
C MET A 34 15.43 25.36 18.95
N VAL A 35 15.12 24.71 17.82
CA VAL A 35 14.99 25.37 16.51
C VAL A 35 13.82 26.35 16.53
N GLU A 36 12.64 25.94 17.02
CA GLU A 36 11.50 26.85 17.19
C GLU A 36 11.85 28.08 18.03
N ASN A 37 12.44 27.84 19.21
CA ASN A 37 12.79 28.90 20.14
C ASN A 37 13.82 29.88 19.55
N SER A 38 14.74 29.38 18.72
CA SER A 38 15.75 30.22 18.07
C SER A 38 15.21 31.12 16.97
N LEU A 39 14.23 30.61 16.22
CA LEU A 39 13.63 31.32 15.11
C LEU A 39 12.38 32.11 15.55
N ASN A 40 11.96 31.94 16.80
CA ASN A 40 10.75 32.52 17.38
C ASN A 40 9.50 32.25 16.51
N ILE A 41 9.43 31.02 15.99
CA ILE A 41 8.32 30.49 15.18
C ILE A 41 7.94 29.11 15.71
N HIS A 42 6.66 28.79 15.62
CA HIS A 42 6.10 27.60 16.27
C HIS A 42 5.16 26.85 15.34
N GLY A 43 5.16 25.52 15.44
CA GLY A 43 4.08 24.73 14.87
C GLY A 43 4.12 24.58 13.36
N ASP A 44 2.95 24.77 12.76
CA ASP A 44 2.64 24.45 11.36
C ASP A 44 3.30 25.40 10.34
N VAL A 45 3.88 26.50 10.79
CA VAL A 45 4.65 27.41 9.92
C VAL A 45 5.98 26.80 9.47
N ILE A 46 6.47 25.77 10.17
CA ILE A 46 7.73 25.09 9.85
C ILE A 46 7.44 23.89 8.93
N LEU A 47 8.17 23.80 7.81
CA LEU A 47 8.17 22.65 6.92
C LEU A 47 9.53 21.96 6.99
N TYR A 48 9.55 20.74 7.53
CA TYR A 48 10.72 19.87 7.46
C TYR A 48 10.69 19.05 6.17
N VAL A 49 11.82 18.96 5.49
CA VAL A 49 11.99 18.18 4.26
C VAL A 49 13.15 17.19 4.47
N GLY A 50 12.89 15.90 4.35
CA GLY A 50 13.90 14.84 4.49
C GLY A 50 13.55 13.63 3.63
N ASP A 51 14.39 12.60 3.65
CA ASP A 51 14.21 11.35 2.89
C ASP A 51 14.07 10.11 3.79
N HIS A 52 14.04 10.30 5.12
CA HIS A 52 14.02 9.19 6.07
C HIS A 52 12.80 9.25 7.01
N ILE A 53 11.76 8.47 6.67
CA ILE A 53 10.48 8.44 7.40
C ILE A 53 10.66 8.23 8.92
N TYR A 54 11.53 7.32 9.35
CA TYR A 54 11.59 6.93 10.77
C TYR A 54 12.39 7.89 11.65
N THR A 55 13.47 8.47 11.12
CA THR A 55 14.27 9.46 11.85
C THR A 55 13.55 10.80 11.93
N ASP A 56 12.73 11.11 10.92
CA ASP A 56 12.24 12.48 10.73
C ASP A 56 10.82 12.67 11.30
N VAL A 57 10.00 11.61 11.35
CA VAL A 57 8.57 11.72 11.67
C VAL A 57 8.26 11.63 13.16
N SER A 58 9.10 10.98 13.97
CA SER A 58 8.70 10.59 15.33
C SER A 58 8.65 11.74 16.37
N GLN A 59 9.48 12.78 16.25
CA GLN A 59 9.52 13.88 17.23
C GLN A 59 8.82 15.16 16.74
N SER A 60 9.08 15.58 15.50
CA SER A 60 8.56 16.84 14.94
C SER A 60 7.05 16.78 14.62
N LYS A 61 6.53 15.61 14.22
CA LYS A 61 5.11 15.44 13.88
C LYS A 61 4.21 15.24 15.12
N VAL A 62 4.68 14.51 16.14
CA VAL A 62 3.86 14.14 17.29
C VAL A 62 3.76 15.28 18.31
N HIS A 63 4.83 16.04 18.53
CA HIS A 63 4.90 17.01 19.64
C HIS A 63 4.95 18.47 19.18
N LEU A 64 5.39 18.74 17.95
CA LEU A 64 5.69 20.12 17.51
C LEU A 64 4.83 20.61 16.34
N ARG A 65 3.94 19.79 15.78
CA ARG A 65 3.01 20.17 14.70
C ARG A 65 3.69 20.71 13.43
N TRP A 66 4.96 20.41 13.21
CA TRP A 66 5.64 20.80 11.98
C TRP A 66 4.98 20.11 10.78
N ARG A 67 4.88 20.82 9.66
CA ARG A 67 4.56 20.20 8.38
C ARG A 67 5.78 19.38 7.92
N MET A 68 5.51 18.26 7.27
CA MET A 68 6.54 17.33 6.80
C MET A 68 6.38 17.13 5.30
N ALA A 69 7.48 17.22 4.56
CA ALA A 69 7.59 16.74 3.20
C ALA A 69 8.67 15.66 3.14
N LEU A 70 8.45 14.64 2.30
CA LEU A 70 9.34 13.51 2.13
C LEU A 70 9.87 13.50 0.70
N ILE A 71 11.18 13.33 0.56
CA ILE A 71 11.85 13.11 -0.71
C ILE A 71 11.96 11.60 -0.90
N CYS A 72 11.16 11.05 -1.82
CA CYS A 72 11.19 9.63 -2.19
C CYS A 72 11.81 9.49 -3.58
N ARG A 73 13.08 9.07 -3.66
CA ARG A 73 13.79 8.93 -4.94
C ARG A 73 13.31 7.70 -5.71
N GLU A 74 13.00 6.65 -4.97
CA GLU A 74 12.49 5.36 -5.44
C GLU A 74 11.13 5.50 -6.15
N LEU A 75 10.36 6.56 -5.82
CA LEU A 75 9.05 6.80 -6.40
C LEU A 75 9.11 7.01 -7.93
N GLU A 76 10.20 7.56 -8.46
CA GLU A 76 10.35 7.74 -9.91
C GLU A 76 10.45 6.41 -10.65
N GLU A 77 11.18 5.45 -10.08
CA GLU A 77 11.32 4.11 -10.63
C GLU A 77 10.02 3.33 -10.50
N GLU A 78 9.36 3.39 -9.34
CA GLU A 78 8.03 2.80 -9.14
C GLU A 78 6.99 3.38 -10.10
N TYR A 79 6.99 4.69 -10.32
CA TYR A 79 6.07 5.34 -11.25
C TYR A 79 6.28 4.86 -12.68
N LYS A 80 7.55 4.75 -13.12
CA LYS A 80 7.88 4.17 -14.43
C LYS A 80 7.42 2.73 -14.51
N ALA A 81 7.72 1.89 -13.52
CA ALA A 81 7.27 0.49 -13.48
C ALA A 81 5.73 0.37 -13.55
N LEU A 82 5.02 1.27 -12.87
CA LEU A 82 3.55 1.32 -12.89
C LEU A 82 3.00 1.67 -14.27
N ILE A 83 3.63 2.57 -15.02
CA ILE A 83 3.24 2.87 -16.40
C ILE A 83 3.48 1.67 -17.31
N HIS A 84 4.67 1.06 -17.25
CA HIS A 84 5.03 -0.06 -18.14
C HIS A 84 4.17 -1.30 -17.88
N SER A 85 3.76 -1.53 -16.63
CA SER A 85 2.93 -2.67 -16.24
C SER A 85 1.44 -2.49 -16.50
N ARG A 86 0.96 -1.35 -17.04
CA ARG A 86 -0.49 -1.08 -17.24
C ARG A 86 -1.21 -2.15 -18.05
N GLY A 87 -0.65 -2.56 -19.19
CA GLY A 87 -1.24 -3.57 -20.06
C GLY A 87 -1.34 -4.94 -19.36
N PRO A 88 -0.22 -5.53 -18.92
CA PRO A 88 -0.22 -6.78 -18.16
C PRO A 88 -1.13 -6.76 -16.93
N ARG A 89 -1.14 -5.64 -16.19
CA ARG A 89 -2.00 -5.47 -15.01
C ARG A 89 -3.48 -5.49 -15.38
N ALA A 90 -3.87 -4.86 -16.49
CA ALA A 90 -5.26 -4.89 -16.97
C ALA A 90 -5.69 -6.34 -17.29
N THR A 91 -4.83 -7.14 -17.92
CA THR A 91 -5.10 -8.56 -18.17
C THR A 91 -5.27 -9.35 -16.87
N VAL A 92 -4.41 -9.13 -15.88
CA VAL A 92 -4.52 -9.80 -14.57
C VAL A 92 -5.83 -9.42 -13.87
N VAL A 93 -6.20 -8.14 -13.87
CA VAL A 93 -7.47 -7.66 -13.29
C VAL A 93 -8.67 -8.29 -13.99
N GLU A 94 -8.66 -8.37 -15.31
CA GLU A 94 -9.72 -9.00 -16.09
C GLU A 94 -9.87 -10.49 -15.76
N LEU A 95 -8.75 -11.23 -15.67
CA LEU A 95 -8.77 -12.65 -15.30
C LEU A 95 -9.28 -12.86 -13.87
N ILE A 96 -8.93 -11.97 -12.92
CA ILE A 96 -9.46 -12.01 -11.56
C ILE A 96 -10.98 -11.81 -11.57
N ASN A 97 -11.48 -10.78 -12.27
CA ASN A 97 -12.91 -10.50 -12.37
C ASN A 97 -13.69 -11.67 -12.99
N GLN A 98 -13.17 -12.25 -14.09
CA GLN A 98 -13.79 -13.42 -14.72
C GLN A 98 -13.83 -14.62 -13.76
N ASN A 99 -12.74 -14.84 -13.01
CA ASN A 99 -12.65 -15.93 -12.05
C ASN A 99 -13.61 -15.75 -10.87
N GLU A 100 -13.78 -14.51 -10.37
CA GLU A 100 -14.77 -14.18 -9.34
C GLU A 100 -16.19 -14.45 -9.82
N VAL A 101 -16.57 -13.99 -11.03
CA VAL A 101 -17.91 -14.22 -11.60
C VAL A 101 -18.23 -15.71 -11.71
N VAL A 102 -17.28 -16.51 -12.21
CA VAL A 102 -17.46 -17.97 -12.33
C VAL A 102 -17.54 -18.63 -10.95
N GLY A 103 -16.69 -18.21 -10.01
CA GLY A 103 -16.68 -18.70 -8.63
C GLY A 103 -17.99 -18.40 -7.90
N ASP A 104 -18.53 -17.20 -8.07
CA ASP A 104 -19.81 -16.80 -7.50
C ASP A 104 -20.95 -17.64 -8.06
N LEU A 105 -21.01 -17.83 -9.38
CA LEU A 105 -22.03 -18.67 -10.00
C LEU A 105 -21.95 -20.12 -9.51
N PHE A 106 -20.73 -20.69 -9.44
CA PHE A 106 -20.51 -22.02 -8.88
C PHE A 106 -21.01 -22.12 -7.44
N ASN A 107 -20.71 -21.13 -6.61
CA ASN A 107 -21.15 -21.08 -5.22
C ASN A 107 -22.69 -20.98 -5.13
N GLN A 108 -23.34 -20.19 -5.98
CA GLN A 108 -24.80 -20.10 -6.02
C GLN A 108 -25.44 -21.45 -6.37
N LEU A 109 -24.95 -22.14 -7.41
CA LEU A 109 -25.47 -23.46 -7.79
C LEU A 109 -25.21 -24.52 -6.71
N ARG A 110 -24.03 -24.51 -6.10
CA ARG A 110 -23.70 -25.41 -4.98
C ARG A 110 -24.64 -25.21 -3.81
N LEU A 111 -24.93 -23.95 -3.46
CA LEU A 111 -25.87 -23.62 -2.39
C LEU A 111 -27.30 -24.01 -2.76
N ALA A 112 -27.72 -23.84 -4.02
CA ALA A 112 -29.03 -24.28 -4.50
C ALA A 112 -29.21 -25.79 -4.30
N LEU A 113 -28.23 -26.60 -4.72
CA LEU A 113 -28.24 -28.05 -4.51
C LEU A 113 -28.34 -28.40 -3.02
N GLN A 114 -27.51 -27.78 -2.18
CA GLN A 114 -27.50 -28.04 -0.74
C GLN A 114 -28.86 -27.73 -0.06
N ARG A 115 -29.55 -26.67 -0.50
CA ARG A 115 -30.88 -26.32 0.02
C ARG A 115 -31.93 -27.35 -0.41
N ARG A 116 -31.90 -27.75 -1.68
CA ARG A 116 -32.82 -28.75 -2.25
C ARG A 116 -32.68 -30.11 -1.57
N THR A 117 -31.45 -30.55 -1.30
CA THR A 117 -31.20 -31.79 -0.53
C THR A 117 -31.80 -31.75 0.88
N LYS A 118 -31.95 -30.55 1.47
CA LYS A 118 -32.59 -30.34 2.78
C LYS A 118 -34.10 -30.05 2.69
N GLY A 119 -34.72 -30.26 1.53
CA GLY A 119 -36.15 -30.00 1.30
C GLY A 119 -36.52 -28.51 1.30
N ARG A 120 -35.56 -27.60 1.13
CA ARG A 120 -35.79 -26.15 1.05
C ARG A 120 -35.66 -25.68 -0.41
N PRO A 121 -36.46 -24.70 -0.86
CA PRO A 121 -36.28 -24.12 -2.19
C PRO A 121 -34.91 -23.44 -2.34
N ALA A 122 -34.42 -23.39 -3.57
CA ALA A 122 -33.19 -22.67 -3.91
C ALA A 122 -33.40 -21.15 -3.78
N GLN A 123 -32.32 -20.38 -3.98
CA GLN A 123 -32.33 -18.92 -3.87
C GLN A 123 -33.19 -18.27 -4.97
N THR A 124 -33.31 -18.92 -6.12
CA THR A 124 -34.09 -18.44 -7.27
C THR A 124 -35.08 -19.49 -7.75
N LEU A 125 -36.16 -19.06 -8.39
CA LEU A 125 -37.15 -19.96 -9.01
C LEU A 125 -36.51 -20.81 -10.12
N ALA A 126 -35.64 -20.21 -10.94
CA ALA A 126 -34.92 -20.93 -11.99
C ALA A 126 -34.07 -22.08 -11.40
N ALA A 127 -33.29 -21.82 -10.36
CA ALA A 127 -32.48 -22.85 -9.70
C ALA A 127 -33.31 -23.88 -8.91
N THR A 128 -34.54 -23.52 -8.51
CA THR A 128 -35.46 -24.47 -7.84
C THR A 128 -36.06 -25.45 -8.84
N ASN A 129 -36.35 -24.99 -10.06
CA ASN A 129 -37.01 -25.78 -11.10
C ASN A 129 -36.02 -26.54 -12.01
N MET A 130 -34.72 -26.23 -11.93
CA MET A 130 -33.68 -26.89 -12.72
C MET A 130 -33.48 -28.35 -12.29
N ASP A 131 -33.28 -29.26 -13.24
CA ASP A 131 -33.00 -30.66 -12.93
C ASP A 131 -31.67 -30.82 -12.17
N ASP A 132 -31.60 -31.77 -11.23
CA ASP A 132 -30.40 -31.98 -10.42
C ASP A 132 -29.20 -32.44 -11.26
N ARG A 133 -29.41 -33.22 -12.33
CA ARG A 133 -28.31 -33.63 -13.23
C ARG A 133 -27.79 -32.43 -14.01
N GLU A 134 -28.69 -31.60 -14.52
CA GLU A 134 -28.33 -30.37 -15.26
C GLU A 134 -27.56 -29.38 -14.37
N LEU A 135 -27.96 -29.26 -13.10
CA LEU A 135 -27.29 -28.43 -12.11
C LEU A 135 -25.87 -28.95 -11.85
N ILE A 136 -25.71 -30.25 -11.60
CA ILE A 136 -24.40 -30.87 -11.36
C ILE A 136 -23.49 -30.72 -12.60
N GLU A 137 -24.03 -30.94 -13.80
CA GLU A 137 -23.29 -30.78 -15.05
C GLU A 137 -22.82 -29.32 -15.23
N SER A 138 -23.69 -28.35 -14.93
CA SER A 138 -23.35 -26.92 -14.97
C SER A 138 -22.25 -26.59 -13.97
N MET A 139 -22.32 -27.11 -12.74
CA MET A 139 -21.26 -26.94 -11.74
C MET A 139 -19.92 -27.56 -12.20
N GLN A 140 -19.94 -28.74 -12.84
CA GLN A 140 -18.72 -29.37 -13.38
C GLN A 140 -18.10 -28.53 -14.50
N LYS A 141 -18.91 -27.98 -15.41
CA LYS A 141 -18.45 -27.08 -16.48
C LYS A 141 -17.81 -25.81 -15.90
N LEU A 142 -18.46 -25.19 -14.90
CA LEU A 142 -17.92 -24.02 -14.22
C LEU A 142 -16.60 -24.31 -13.49
N LEU A 143 -16.48 -25.48 -12.87
CA LEU A 143 -15.23 -25.89 -12.21
C LEU A 143 -14.06 -25.99 -13.21
N ILE A 144 -14.29 -26.56 -14.40
CA ILE A 144 -13.29 -26.64 -15.47
C ILE A 144 -12.89 -25.24 -15.96
N ILE A 145 -13.88 -24.35 -16.16
CA ILE A 145 -13.62 -22.97 -16.59
C ILE A 145 -12.81 -22.23 -15.52
N MET A 146 -13.20 -22.34 -14.25
CA MET A 146 -12.50 -21.72 -13.13
C MET A 146 -11.04 -22.19 -13.05
N GLN A 147 -10.78 -23.49 -13.21
CA GLN A 147 -9.40 -24.02 -13.25
C GLN A 147 -8.58 -23.45 -14.41
N ARG A 148 -9.18 -23.30 -15.60
CA ARG A 148 -8.51 -22.68 -16.75
C ARG A 148 -8.21 -21.21 -16.52
N LEU A 149 -9.14 -20.46 -15.94
CA LEU A 149 -8.94 -19.05 -15.59
C LEU A 149 -7.83 -18.88 -14.55
N GLN A 150 -7.81 -19.73 -13.52
CA GLN A 150 -6.73 -19.76 -12.52
C GLN A 150 -5.36 -20.06 -13.13
N TYR A 151 -5.29 -21.02 -14.07
CA TYR A 151 -4.05 -21.32 -14.79
C TYR A 151 -3.57 -20.13 -15.63
N ASN A 152 -4.48 -19.48 -16.37
CA ASN A 152 -4.16 -18.29 -17.16
C ASN A 152 -3.73 -17.13 -16.28
N LEU A 153 -4.35 -16.95 -15.11
CA LEU A 153 -3.97 -15.94 -14.13
C LEU A 153 -2.54 -16.18 -13.63
N LEU A 154 -2.20 -17.43 -13.29
CA LEU A 154 -0.85 -17.80 -12.86
C LEU A 154 0.18 -17.51 -13.96
N LEU A 155 -0.13 -17.87 -15.21
CA LEU A 155 0.75 -17.57 -16.35
C LEU A 155 0.92 -16.07 -16.56
N ALA A 156 -0.16 -15.28 -16.48
CA ALA A 156 -0.11 -13.84 -16.63
C ALA A 156 0.73 -13.17 -15.51
N GLN A 157 0.62 -13.67 -14.28
CA GLN A 157 1.44 -13.21 -13.15
C GLN A 157 2.92 -13.57 -13.32
N LEU A 158 3.22 -14.81 -13.73
CA LEU A 158 4.59 -15.25 -14.00
C LEU A 158 5.22 -14.44 -15.13
N PHE A 159 4.48 -14.22 -16.22
CA PHE A 159 4.95 -13.38 -17.32
C PHE A 159 5.20 -11.94 -16.87
N ALA A 160 4.31 -11.38 -16.04
CA ALA A 160 4.50 -10.05 -15.48
C ALA A 160 5.75 -9.96 -14.59
N GLN A 161 6.03 -10.98 -13.77
CA GLN A 161 7.26 -11.03 -12.96
C GLN A 161 8.52 -11.15 -13.80
N VAL A 162 8.52 -11.96 -14.86
CA VAL A 162 9.72 -12.15 -15.70
C VAL A 162 10.02 -10.93 -16.58
N CYS A 163 8.99 -10.26 -17.09
CA CYS A 163 9.16 -9.14 -18.01
C CYS A 163 9.29 -7.77 -17.33
N PHE A 164 8.83 -7.63 -16.08
CA PHE A 164 8.75 -6.34 -15.40
C PHE A 164 9.24 -6.35 -13.94
N GLY A 165 9.78 -7.48 -13.46
CA GLY A 165 10.40 -7.62 -12.13
C GLY A 165 11.91 -7.50 -12.16
#